data_AF-A0A315VNN2-F1
#
_entry.id   AF-A0A315VNN2-F1
#
_cell.length_a   1.000
_cell.length_b   1.000
_cell.length_c   1.000
_cell.angle_alpha   90.00
_cell.angle_beta   90.00
_cell.angle_gamma   90.00
#
_symmetry.space_group_name_H-M   'P 1'
#
loop_
_entity.id
_entity.type
_entity.pdbx_description
1 polymer ?
#
loop_
_entity_poly.entity_id
_entity_poly.type
_entity_poly.pdbx_seq_one_letter_code
_entity_poly.pdbx_strand_id
1 'polypeptide(L)'
;MPRFTVHIRDEWVAVACRDTSNNIQWLGQEALKRYMKNKPDNGGIGSVRETRFLVRRCQGLGLLDADDTIDDVLEDNDFVELAIEGDTMSSDFIPCEPGYIGLDGNSLTSTDLVNLGRGLYKIKLTPEAEKKVVQSRELLDTIVKENRVVYGITTGFGKFARTVIPVSKLKELQENLVRSHSAGLGNPLSPERTRMLLALRINVLAKGYSGISLETLQAMIQAFNASCLSFVPEKGTVGASGDLAPLSHLALGLMGEGKMWSPKSGWADAKYVLEAHGLKPISLKPKEGIALINGTQMITSLGAEAVERARAIAQQADIVAALTLEVLKGTTKAFDSGEQQQEERM
;
A
#
# COMPACT_ATOMS: atom_id res chain seq x y z
N MET A 1 29.19 5.83 -18.73
CA MET A 1 29.30 6.85 -17.68
C MET A 1 28.57 6.31 -16.48
N PRO A 2 29.24 6.21 -15.32
CA PRO A 2 28.60 5.77 -14.09
C PRO A 2 27.45 6.72 -13.76
N ARG A 3 26.29 6.15 -13.45
CA ARG A 3 25.07 6.88 -13.12
C ARG A 3 24.59 6.40 -11.77
N PHE A 4 24.43 7.34 -10.84
CA PHE A 4 23.93 7.07 -9.51
C PHE A 4 22.52 7.62 -9.41
N THR A 5 21.64 6.91 -8.73
CA THR A 5 20.23 7.31 -8.60
C THR A 5 20.01 7.78 -7.17
N VAL A 6 19.81 9.09 -7.01
CA VAL A 6 19.70 9.73 -5.70
C VAL A 6 18.23 10.03 -5.40
N HIS A 7 17.71 9.49 -4.30
CA HIS A 7 16.38 9.81 -3.79
C HIS A 7 16.47 11.06 -2.92
N ILE A 8 15.69 12.09 -3.26
CA ILE A 8 15.55 13.32 -2.46
C ILE A 8 14.05 13.53 -2.26
N ARG A 9 13.59 13.41 -1.01
CA ARG A 9 12.17 13.54 -0.62
C ARG A 9 11.22 12.64 -1.42
N ASP A 10 10.61 13.17 -2.48
CA ASP A 10 9.58 12.55 -3.32
C ASP A 10 10.07 12.21 -4.73
N GLU A 11 11.31 12.55 -5.08
CA GLU A 11 11.85 12.40 -6.43
C GLU A 11 13.14 11.60 -6.50
N TRP A 12 13.29 10.90 -7.62
CA TRP A 12 14.51 10.22 -8.01
C TRP A 12 15.27 11.06 -9.02
N VAL A 13 16.49 11.46 -8.67
CA VAL A 13 17.36 12.26 -9.51
C VAL A 13 18.52 11.40 -9.98
N ALA A 14 18.61 11.22 -11.30
CA ALA A 14 19.76 10.53 -11.90
C ALA A 14 20.97 11.49 -11.95
N VAL A 15 22.08 11.07 -11.35
CA VAL A 15 23.35 11.78 -11.38
C VAL A 15 24.38 11.07 -12.24
N ALA A 16 24.64 11.64 -13.42
CA ALA A 16 25.77 11.20 -14.25
C ALA A 16 27.07 11.73 -13.66
N CYS A 17 27.92 10.82 -13.19
CA CYS A 17 29.25 11.15 -12.69
C CYS A 17 30.26 10.95 -13.83
N ARG A 18 31.07 11.98 -14.12
CA ARG A 18 32.15 11.87 -15.13
C ARG A 18 33.46 11.40 -14.51
N ASP A 19 33.60 11.61 -13.21
CA ASP A 19 34.82 11.40 -12.45
C ASP A 19 34.45 10.81 -11.09
N THR A 20 34.74 9.53 -10.90
CA THR A 20 34.35 8.78 -9.69
C THR A 20 35.24 9.10 -8.49
N SER A 21 36.31 9.88 -8.65
CA SER A 21 37.11 10.38 -7.52
C SER A 21 36.44 11.55 -6.78
N ASN A 22 35.25 11.97 -7.18
CA ASN A 22 34.44 12.91 -6.42
C ASN A 22 33.94 12.24 -5.13
N ASN A 23 33.75 13.04 -4.08
CA ASN A 23 33.26 12.55 -2.80
C ASN A 23 31.73 12.48 -2.73
N ILE A 24 31.22 11.81 -1.70
CA ILE A 24 29.79 11.68 -1.44
C ILE A 24 29.12 13.04 -1.19
N GLN A 25 29.84 13.99 -0.58
CA GLN A 25 29.37 15.37 -0.44
C GLN A 25 29.05 16.01 -1.79
N TRP A 26 29.89 15.82 -2.80
CA TRP A 26 29.66 16.32 -4.16
C TRP A 26 28.43 15.67 -4.79
N LEU A 27 28.28 14.35 -4.64
CA LEU A 27 27.12 13.60 -5.16
C LEU A 27 25.82 14.18 -4.60
N GLY A 28 25.78 14.46 -3.30
CA GLY A 28 24.61 15.04 -2.66
C GLY A 28 24.31 16.47 -3.10
N GLN A 29 25.33 17.33 -3.25
CA GLN A 29 25.16 18.70 -3.73
C GLN A 29 24.66 18.75 -5.18
N GLU A 30 25.19 17.91 -6.07
CA GLU A 30 24.77 17.89 -7.47
C GLU A 30 23.36 17.32 -7.63
N ALA A 31 22.97 16.36 -6.79
CA ALA A 31 21.60 15.86 -6.72
C ALA A 31 20.62 16.94 -6.23
N LEU A 32 20.95 17.67 -5.15
CA LEU A 32 20.16 18.79 -4.63
C LEU A 32 19.97 19.90 -5.66
N LYS A 33 21.03 20.26 -6.38
CA LYS A 33 20.97 21.28 -7.43
C LYS A 33 19.99 20.91 -8.55
N ARG A 34 19.96 19.63 -8.94
CA ARG A 34 19.02 19.12 -9.94
C ARG A 34 17.60 19.04 -9.41
N TYR A 35 17.42 18.64 -8.16
CA TYR A 35 16.12 18.66 -7.48
C TYR A 35 15.53 20.09 -7.46
N MET A 36 16.31 21.09 -7.02
CA MET A 36 15.87 22.49 -6.99
C MET A 36 15.43 22.99 -8.37
N LYS A 37 16.20 22.68 -9.43
CA LYS A 37 15.90 23.12 -10.80
C LYS A 37 14.56 22.58 -11.33
N ASN A 38 14.12 21.42 -10.83
CA ASN A 38 12.90 20.77 -11.30
C ASN A 38 11.65 21.17 -10.50
N LYS A 39 11.78 21.95 -9.42
CA LYS A 39 10.65 22.33 -8.56
C LYS A 39 10.34 23.84 -8.65
N PRO A 40 9.05 24.25 -8.62
CA PRO A 40 8.63 25.64 -8.80
C PRO A 40 9.02 26.60 -7.66
N ASP A 41 9.38 26.07 -6.47
CA ASP A 41 9.83 26.87 -5.30
C ASP A 41 11.15 26.33 -4.74
N ASN A 42 12.06 25.85 -5.60
CA ASN A 42 13.31 25.19 -5.21
C ASN A 42 13.14 23.99 -4.25
N GLY A 43 11.91 23.51 -4.07
CA GLY A 43 11.57 22.56 -3.02
C GLY A 43 11.75 23.11 -1.60
N GLY A 44 11.58 24.41 -1.34
CA GLY A 44 11.75 24.97 0.02
C GLY A 44 13.19 24.95 0.54
N ILE A 45 14.17 24.78 -0.36
CA ILE A 45 15.60 24.80 -0.07
C ILE A 45 16.16 26.16 -0.50
N GLY A 46 16.67 26.95 0.45
CA GLY A 46 17.18 28.29 0.18
C GLY A 46 18.51 28.30 -0.60
N SER A 47 19.47 27.46 -0.18
CA SER A 47 20.80 27.38 -0.80
C SER A 47 21.40 25.99 -0.65
N VAL A 48 21.87 25.39 -1.75
CA VAL A 48 22.55 24.08 -1.76
C VAL A 48 23.75 24.05 -0.79
N ARG A 49 24.46 25.17 -0.65
CA ARG A 49 25.68 25.26 0.19
C ARG A 49 25.39 25.36 1.69
N GLU A 50 24.19 25.80 2.06
CA GLU A 50 23.79 25.99 3.46
C GLU A 50 22.94 24.82 3.96
N THR A 51 22.48 23.97 3.04
CA THR A 51 21.69 22.77 3.35
C THR A 51 22.61 21.70 3.90
N ARG A 52 22.37 21.30 5.15
CA ARG A 52 23.01 20.13 5.74
C ARG A 52 22.22 18.89 5.37
N PHE A 53 22.91 17.83 4.96
CA PHE A 53 22.29 16.59 4.55
C PHE A 53 23.20 15.41 4.88
N LEU A 54 22.61 14.22 4.94
CA LEU A 54 23.29 12.95 5.10
C LEU A 54 22.97 12.07 3.88
N VAL A 55 23.98 11.37 3.37
CA VAL A 55 23.80 10.41 2.29
C VAL A 55 23.87 9.00 2.89
N ARG A 56 22.87 8.18 2.58
CA ARG A 56 22.82 6.78 3.01
C ARG A 56 22.63 5.86 1.83
N ARG A 57 23.24 4.69 1.86
CA ARG A 57 22.90 3.63 0.91
C ARG A 57 21.47 3.16 1.16
N CYS A 58 20.67 3.04 0.09
CA CYS A 58 19.35 2.42 0.18
C CYS A 58 19.47 0.92 0.53
N GLN A 59 20.58 0.29 0.13
CA GLN A 59 20.93 -1.09 0.47
C GLN A 59 21.80 -1.14 1.73
N GLY A 60 21.34 -1.81 2.79
CA GLY A 60 22.13 -2.05 4.00
C GLY A 60 22.22 -0.91 5.02
N LEU A 61 21.62 0.26 4.74
CA LEU A 61 21.54 1.43 5.65
C LEU A 61 22.90 1.96 6.14
N GLY A 62 23.99 1.70 5.41
CA GLY A 62 25.29 2.30 5.72
C GLY A 62 25.23 3.80 5.53
N LEU A 63 25.50 4.55 6.60
CA LEU A 63 25.78 5.97 6.50
C LEU A 63 27.10 6.11 5.72
N LEU A 64 27.07 6.90 4.65
CA LEU A 64 28.27 7.20 3.89
C LEU A 64 28.94 8.43 4.49
N ASP A 65 30.25 8.37 4.70
CA ASP A 65 30.98 9.56 5.13
C ASP A 65 30.99 10.57 3.97
N ALA A 66 30.90 11.86 4.29
CA ALA A 66 30.87 12.92 3.30
C ALA A 66 32.20 13.01 2.51
N ASP A 67 33.29 12.58 3.14
CA ASP A 67 34.64 12.61 2.60
C ASP A 67 35.03 11.33 1.83
N ASP A 68 34.23 10.25 1.91
CA ASP A 68 34.44 9.03 1.15
C ASP A 68 34.31 9.30 -0.36
N THR A 69 35.17 8.66 -1.17
CA THR A 69 35.08 8.74 -2.64
C THR A 69 33.99 7.81 -3.17
N ILE A 70 33.33 8.24 -4.25
CA ILE A 70 32.19 7.49 -4.82
C ILE A 70 32.60 6.08 -5.26
N ASP A 71 33.81 5.89 -5.80
CA ASP A 71 34.31 4.56 -6.20
C ASP A 71 34.60 3.61 -5.04
N ASP A 72 34.97 4.14 -3.87
CA ASP A 72 35.25 3.32 -2.69
C ASP A 72 33.95 2.82 -2.03
N VAL A 73 32.87 3.61 -2.11
CA VAL A 73 31.63 3.35 -1.36
C VAL A 73 30.36 3.24 -2.20
N LEU A 74 30.41 3.27 -3.54
CA LEU A 74 29.25 3.06 -4.41
C LEU A 74 29.60 2.29 -5.68
N GLU A 75 28.71 1.38 -6.07
CA GLU A 75 28.79 0.64 -7.33
C GLU A 75 27.92 1.29 -8.43
N ASP A 76 28.21 0.97 -9.69
CA ASP A 76 27.47 1.51 -10.83
C ASP A 76 25.97 1.15 -10.76
N ASN A 77 25.11 2.18 -10.80
CA ASN A 77 23.65 2.11 -10.62
C ASN A 77 23.17 1.90 -9.17
N ASP A 78 24.02 2.16 -8.17
CA ASP A 78 23.57 2.20 -6.78
C ASP A 78 22.51 3.27 -6.54
N PHE A 79 21.63 2.94 -5.59
CA PHE A 79 20.58 3.80 -5.08
C PHE A 79 21.00 4.37 -3.73
N VAL A 80 21.04 5.69 -3.64
CA VAL A 80 21.36 6.41 -2.40
C VAL A 80 20.23 7.36 -2.05
N GLU A 81 20.00 7.54 -0.75
CA GLU A 81 19.02 8.48 -0.25
C GLU A 81 19.74 9.65 0.41
N LEU A 82 19.30 10.85 0.06
CA LEU A 82 19.78 12.08 0.65
C LEU A 82 18.73 12.59 1.63
N ALA A 83 19.05 12.51 2.92
CA ALA A 83 18.22 13.01 4.00
C ALA A 83 18.69 14.41 4.38
N ILE A 84 17.87 15.43 4.15
CA ILE A 84 18.18 16.82 4.52
C ILE A 84 17.88 17.04 6.01
N GLU A 85 18.77 17.72 6.70
CA GLU A 85 18.59 18.09 8.10
C GLU A 85 17.45 19.13 8.22
N GLY A 86 16.33 18.73 8.80
CA GLY A 86 15.09 19.53 8.86
C GLY A 86 13.95 18.96 8.02
N ASP A 87 14.22 18.03 7.09
CA ASP A 87 13.20 17.30 6.33
C ASP A 87 12.57 16.16 7.14
N THR A 88 12.42 16.32 8.46
CA THR A 88 11.61 15.40 9.26
C THR A 88 10.18 15.40 8.72
N MET A 89 9.94 14.42 7.85
CA MET A 89 8.70 13.95 7.26
C MET A 89 7.92 14.99 6.43
N SER A 90 7.45 14.53 5.28
CA SER A 90 6.35 15.19 4.54
C SER A 90 5.29 15.68 5.53
N SER A 91 4.80 16.91 5.34
CA SER A 91 3.70 17.48 6.13
C SER A 91 2.42 16.63 6.09
N ASP A 92 2.33 15.72 5.12
CA ASP A 92 1.17 14.86 4.91
C ASP A 92 1.36 13.45 5.49
N PHE A 93 2.51 13.15 6.12
CA PHE A 93 2.72 11.90 6.82
C PHE A 93 2.69 12.11 8.33
N ILE A 94 1.51 11.94 8.93
CA ILE A 94 1.38 11.86 10.39
C ILE A 94 1.78 10.42 10.80
N PRO A 95 2.87 10.23 11.56
CA PRO A 95 3.14 8.95 12.19
C PRO A 95 1.96 8.60 13.10
N CYS A 96 1.43 7.39 12.95
CA CYS A 96 0.28 6.90 13.70
C CYS A 96 0.43 7.16 15.21
N GLU A 97 -0.46 7.98 15.78
CA GLU A 97 -0.71 7.99 17.22
C GLU A 97 -1.25 6.61 17.66
N PRO A 98 -1.08 6.17 18.93
CA PRO A 98 -1.18 4.76 19.34
C PRO A 98 -2.60 4.13 19.33
N GLY A 99 -3.53 4.61 18.51
CA GLY A 99 -4.85 4.03 18.33
C GLY A 99 -4.84 2.75 17.48
N TYR A 100 -5.63 1.76 17.88
CA TYR A 100 -5.85 0.52 17.13
C TYR A 100 -7.33 0.35 16.75
N ILE A 101 -7.59 -0.07 15.51
CA ILE A 101 -8.88 -0.60 15.08
C ILE A 101 -8.81 -2.13 15.12
N GLY A 102 -9.78 -2.75 15.80
CA GLY A 102 -9.95 -4.19 15.83
C GLY A 102 -10.73 -4.66 14.61
N LEU A 103 -10.13 -5.51 13.77
CA LEU A 103 -10.81 -6.10 12.62
C LEU A 103 -11.45 -7.44 12.97
N ASP A 104 -12.74 -7.53 12.70
CA ASP A 104 -13.58 -8.71 12.94
C ASP A 104 -14.18 -9.32 11.64
N GLY A 105 -13.93 -8.68 10.50
CA GLY A 105 -14.48 -9.03 9.19
C GLY A 105 -15.91 -8.56 8.91
N ASN A 106 -16.51 -7.74 9.78
CA ASN A 106 -17.91 -7.34 9.68
C ASN A 106 -18.18 -5.86 10.02
N SER A 107 -17.46 -5.26 10.98
CA SER A 107 -17.81 -3.94 11.54
C SER A 107 -17.03 -2.75 10.98
N LEU A 108 -16.04 -2.98 10.10
CA LEU A 108 -15.24 -1.90 9.52
C LEU A 108 -16.10 -0.96 8.64
N THR A 109 -16.17 0.32 9.01
CA THR A 109 -16.93 1.33 8.26
C THR A 109 -16.11 1.99 7.15
N SER A 110 -16.77 2.72 6.24
CA SER A 110 -16.10 3.54 5.21
C SER A 110 -15.22 4.63 5.83
N THR A 111 -15.70 5.26 6.91
CA THR A 111 -14.95 6.28 7.65
C THR A 111 -13.70 5.68 8.29
N ASP A 112 -13.82 4.51 8.94
CA ASP A 112 -12.66 3.80 9.50
C ASP A 112 -11.63 3.47 8.42
N LEU A 113 -12.10 3.01 7.26
CA LEU A 113 -11.23 2.65 6.14
C LEU A 113 -10.45 3.87 5.62
N VAL A 114 -11.11 5.01 5.44
CA VAL A 114 -10.44 6.26 5.03
C VAL A 114 -9.43 6.72 6.11
N ASN A 115 -9.78 6.61 7.39
CA ASN A 115 -8.86 6.95 8.49
C ASN A 115 -7.65 6.01 8.55
N LEU A 116 -7.84 4.72 8.26
CA LEU A 116 -6.77 3.75 8.09
C LEU A 116 -5.87 4.10 6.90
N GLY A 117 -6.46 4.57 5.80
CA GLY A 117 -5.75 5.11 4.63
C GLY A 117 -4.83 6.27 4.99
N ARG A 118 -5.35 7.25 5.73
CA ARG A 118 -4.63 8.45 6.23
C ARG A 118 -3.56 8.15 7.29
N GLY A 119 -3.39 6.90 7.70
CA GLY A 119 -2.37 6.53 8.69
C GLY A 119 -2.74 6.83 10.15
N LEU A 120 -4.00 7.17 10.45
CA LEU A 120 -4.43 7.56 11.81
C LEU A 120 -4.49 6.40 12.80
N TYR A 121 -4.63 5.17 12.30
CA TYR A 121 -4.78 3.98 13.14
C TYR A 121 -3.92 2.80 12.66
N LYS A 122 -3.55 1.95 13.62
CA LYS A 122 -3.04 0.60 13.39
C LYS A 122 -4.18 -0.41 13.41
N ILE A 123 -3.90 -1.60 12.88
CA ILE A 123 -4.83 -2.73 12.87
C ILE A 123 -4.38 -3.79 13.87
N LYS A 124 -5.35 -4.43 14.52
CA LYS A 124 -5.20 -5.72 15.20
C LYS A 124 -6.42 -6.59 14.89
N LEU A 125 -6.30 -7.90 15.00
CA LEU A 125 -7.47 -8.78 14.94
C LEU A 125 -8.21 -8.77 16.28
N THR A 126 -9.52 -8.99 16.23
CA THR A 126 -10.27 -9.35 17.44
C THR A 126 -9.99 -10.82 17.80
N PRO A 127 -10.05 -11.20 19.10
CA PRO A 127 -9.86 -12.59 19.51
C PRO A 127 -10.83 -13.56 18.81
N GLU A 128 -12.04 -13.10 18.50
CA GLU A 128 -13.06 -13.86 17.78
C GLU A 128 -12.67 -14.10 16.32
N ALA A 129 -12.09 -13.08 15.65
CA ALA A 129 -11.59 -13.23 14.29
C ALA A 129 -10.39 -14.17 14.21
N GLU A 130 -9.45 -14.08 15.15
CA GLU A 130 -8.32 -15.01 15.23
C GLU A 130 -8.79 -16.47 15.32
N LYS A 131 -9.76 -16.75 16.21
CA LYS A 131 -10.37 -18.08 16.34
C LYS A 131 -11.00 -18.55 15.03
N LYS A 132 -11.77 -17.69 14.35
CA LYS A 132 -12.41 -18.04 13.07
C LYS A 132 -11.38 -18.35 11.97
N VAL A 133 -10.30 -17.57 11.90
CA VAL A 133 -9.21 -17.78 10.93
C VAL A 133 -8.52 -19.12 11.18
N VAL A 134 -8.20 -19.44 12.44
CA VAL A 134 -7.58 -20.72 12.82
C VAL A 134 -8.48 -21.91 12.46
N GLN A 135 -9.76 -21.88 12.85
CA GLN A 135 -10.72 -22.93 12.53
C GLN A 135 -10.88 -23.16 11.02
N SER A 136 -10.94 -22.07 10.25
CA SER A 136 -10.99 -22.12 8.78
C SER A 136 -9.77 -22.84 8.19
N ARG A 137 -8.59 -22.58 8.75
CA ARG A 137 -7.33 -23.16 8.30
C ARG A 137 -7.24 -24.65 8.64
N GLU A 138 -7.65 -25.05 9.85
CA GLU A 138 -7.66 -26.44 10.29
C GLU A 138 -8.54 -27.33 9.40
N LEU A 139 -9.70 -26.82 8.97
CA LEU A 139 -10.57 -27.51 8.02
C LEU A 139 -9.87 -27.75 6.67
N LEU A 140 -9.16 -26.74 6.15
CA LEU A 140 -8.39 -26.89 4.91
C LEU A 140 -7.24 -27.87 5.05
N ASP A 141 -6.50 -27.81 6.15
CA ASP A 141 -5.39 -28.72 6.39
C ASP A 141 -5.87 -30.17 6.50
N THR A 142 -7.07 -30.39 7.04
CA THR A 142 -7.74 -31.70 7.05
C THR A 142 -8.08 -32.17 5.62
N ILE A 143 -8.69 -31.31 4.80
CA ILE A 143 -9.03 -31.60 3.39
C ILE A 143 -7.77 -31.96 2.57
N VAL A 144 -6.68 -31.23 2.77
CA VAL A 144 -5.39 -31.48 2.10
C VAL A 144 -4.79 -32.80 2.55
N LYS A 145 -4.80 -33.11 3.85
CA LYS A 145 -4.33 -34.39 4.39
C LYS A 145 -5.12 -35.58 3.84
N GLU A 146 -6.43 -35.42 3.65
CA GLU A 146 -7.33 -36.43 3.09
C GLU A 146 -7.21 -36.59 1.56
N ASN A 147 -6.35 -35.82 0.87
CA ASN A 147 -6.20 -35.80 -0.59
C ASN A 147 -7.53 -35.60 -1.35
N ARG A 148 -8.47 -34.87 -0.76
CA ARG A 148 -9.77 -34.59 -1.41
C ARG A 148 -9.58 -33.63 -2.57
N VAL A 149 -10.28 -33.89 -3.68
CA VAL A 149 -10.27 -33.03 -4.88
C VAL A 149 -11.15 -31.81 -4.62
N VAL A 150 -10.53 -30.64 -4.40
CA VAL A 150 -11.24 -29.38 -4.15
C VAL A 150 -10.62 -28.23 -4.95
N TYR A 151 -11.49 -27.39 -5.53
CA TYR A 151 -11.11 -26.25 -6.37
C TYR A 151 -10.14 -25.29 -5.66
N GLY A 152 -9.02 -24.96 -6.33
CA GLY A 152 -8.02 -24.02 -5.83
C GLY A 152 -7.24 -24.49 -4.59
N ILE A 153 -7.45 -25.73 -4.15
CA ILE A 153 -6.73 -26.38 -3.06
C ILE A 153 -5.85 -27.51 -3.60
N THR A 154 -6.44 -28.47 -4.33
CA THR A 154 -5.73 -29.61 -4.96
C THR A 154 -5.85 -29.64 -6.48
N THR A 155 -6.46 -28.60 -7.06
CA THR A 155 -6.65 -28.43 -8.51
C THR A 155 -6.19 -27.05 -8.98
N GLY A 156 -6.01 -26.88 -10.29
CA GLY A 156 -5.67 -25.59 -10.90
C GLY A 156 -6.79 -24.54 -10.87
N PHE A 157 -6.56 -23.39 -11.50
CA PHE A 157 -7.49 -22.25 -11.50
C PHE A 157 -8.09 -22.00 -12.90
N GLY A 158 -9.29 -21.43 -12.95
CA GLY A 158 -9.95 -21.04 -14.21
C GLY A 158 -10.07 -22.20 -15.19
N LYS A 159 -9.46 -22.08 -16.38
CA LYS A 159 -9.45 -23.14 -17.42
C LYS A 159 -8.84 -24.46 -16.92
N PHE A 160 -7.98 -24.42 -15.91
CA PHE A 160 -7.31 -25.58 -15.32
C PHE A 160 -8.00 -26.11 -14.05
N ALA A 161 -9.24 -25.70 -13.77
CA ALA A 161 -10.01 -26.14 -12.60
C ALA A 161 -10.17 -27.66 -12.45
N ARG A 162 -10.02 -28.42 -13.55
CA ARG A 162 -10.14 -29.89 -13.57
C ARG A 162 -8.80 -30.62 -13.51
N THR A 163 -7.68 -29.90 -13.52
CA THR A 163 -6.33 -30.48 -13.48
C THR A 163 -5.92 -30.69 -12.03
N VAL A 164 -5.71 -31.94 -11.62
CA VAL A 164 -5.21 -32.30 -10.29
C VAL A 164 -3.73 -31.93 -10.19
N ILE A 165 -3.35 -31.27 -9.09
CA ILE A 165 -1.98 -30.81 -8.85
C ILE A 165 -1.38 -31.63 -7.69
N PRO A 166 -0.18 -32.21 -7.86
CA PRO A 166 0.51 -32.91 -6.79
C PRO A 166 0.73 -32.01 -5.57
N VAL A 167 0.61 -32.57 -4.36
CA VAL A 167 0.76 -31.83 -3.10
C VAL A 167 2.10 -31.07 -3.03
N SER A 168 3.17 -31.67 -3.55
CA SER A 168 4.52 -31.06 -3.62
C SER A 168 4.59 -29.78 -4.45
N LYS A 169 3.65 -29.57 -5.39
CA LYS A 169 3.59 -28.39 -6.25
C LYS A 169 2.57 -27.35 -5.80
N LEU A 170 1.83 -27.58 -4.71
CA LEU A 170 0.76 -26.67 -4.30
C LEU A 170 1.27 -25.29 -3.87
N LYS A 171 2.43 -25.23 -3.23
CA LYS A 171 3.09 -23.96 -2.89
C LYS A 171 3.47 -23.19 -4.16
N GLU A 172 4.21 -23.84 -5.05
CA GLU A 172 4.64 -23.27 -6.34
C GLU A 172 3.43 -22.78 -7.17
N LEU A 173 2.33 -23.54 -7.16
CA LEU A 173 1.07 -23.16 -7.81
C LEU A 173 0.51 -21.84 -7.26
N GLN A 174 0.52 -21.62 -5.94
CA GLN A 174 0.02 -20.38 -5.34
C GLN A 174 0.92 -19.19 -5.68
N GLU A 175 2.24 -19.36 -5.62
CA GLU A 175 3.19 -18.30 -5.96
C GLU A 175 3.08 -17.93 -7.45
N ASN A 176 3.03 -18.92 -8.33
CA ASN A 176 2.88 -18.70 -9.77
C ASN A 176 1.52 -18.10 -10.12
N LEU A 177 0.47 -18.39 -9.35
CA LEU A 177 -0.81 -17.69 -9.50
C LEU A 177 -0.65 -16.19 -9.24
N VAL A 178 -0.01 -15.80 -8.13
CA VAL A 178 0.25 -14.39 -7.81
C VAL A 178 1.10 -13.73 -8.90
N ARG A 179 2.23 -14.34 -9.28
CA ARG A 179 3.13 -13.81 -10.31
C ARG A 179 2.43 -13.64 -11.65
N SER A 180 1.73 -14.66 -12.14
CA SER A 180 1.06 -14.63 -13.45
C SER A 180 -0.09 -13.63 -13.53
N HIS A 181 -0.75 -13.33 -12.42
CA HIS A 181 -1.86 -12.38 -12.38
C HIS A 181 -1.41 -10.94 -12.05
N SER A 182 -0.13 -10.73 -11.70
CA SER A 182 0.46 -9.39 -11.46
C SER A 182 0.70 -8.64 -12.78
N ALA A 183 -0.35 -8.47 -13.57
CA ALA A 183 -0.34 -7.88 -14.91
C ALA A 183 -0.97 -6.48 -14.96
N GLY A 184 -1.12 -5.82 -13.81
CA GLY A 184 -1.58 -4.43 -13.73
C GLY A 184 -0.60 -3.44 -14.38
N LEU A 185 -1.11 -2.30 -14.84
CA LEU A 185 -0.37 -1.27 -15.58
C LEU A 185 -0.65 0.14 -15.02
N GLY A 186 0.22 1.08 -15.37
CA GLY A 186 0.09 2.49 -15.01
C GLY A 186 0.83 2.87 -13.74
N ASN A 187 0.47 4.03 -13.19
CA ASN A 187 1.06 4.55 -11.97
C ASN A 187 0.64 3.70 -10.76
N PRO A 188 1.46 3.64 -9.69
CA PRO A 188 1.03 3.03 -8.46
C PRO A 188 -0.12 3.82 -7.83
N LEU A 189 -0.99 3.11 -7.12
CA LEU A 189 -1.89 3.72 -6.15
C LEU A 189 -1.08 4.53 -5.14
N SER A 190 -1.69 5.62 -4.65
CA SER A 190 -1.10 6.39 -3.55
C SER A 190 -0.92 5.50 -2.31
N PRO A 191 0.06 5.80 -1.43
CA PRO A 191 0.22 5.09 -0.17
C PRO A 191 -1.09 4.96 0.63
N GLU A 192 -1.89 6.03 0.67
CA GLU A 192 -3.18 6.03 1.36
C GLU A 192 -4.16 4.99 0.77
N ARG A 193 -4.32 4.97 -0.56
CA ARG A 193 -5.20 4.02 -1.25
C ARG A 193 -4.70 2.58 -1.15
N THR A 194 -3.38 2.38 -1.16
CA THR A 194 -2.79 1.05 -0.94
C THR A 194 -3.00 0.58 0.49
N ARG A 195 -2.92 1.48 1.49
CA ARG A 195 -3.31 1.17 2.88
C ARG A 195 -4.78 0.77 2.98
N MET A 196 -5.68 1.52 2.35
CA MET A 196 -7.11 1.15 2.33
C MET A 196 -7.33 -0.23 1.69
N LEU A 197 -6.70 -0.50 0.54
CA LEU A 197 -6.77 -1.80 -0.13
C LEU A 197 -6.29 -2.95 0.77
N LEU A 198 -5.14 -2.77 1.43
CA LEU A 198 -4.56 -3.77 2.34
C LEU A 198 -5.43 -3.98 3.57
N ALA A 199 -5.89 -2.91 4.22
CA ALA A 199 -6.78 -2.96 5.38
C ALA A 199 -8.07 -3.73 5.06
N LEU A 200 -8.70 -3.42 3.92
CA LEU A 200 -9.93 -4.08 3.51
C LEU A 200 -9.70 -5.57 3.18
N ARG A 201 -8.54 -5.91 2.61
CA ARG A 201 -8.19 -7.31 2.38
C ARG A 201 -7.99 -8.07 3.68
N ILE A 202 -7.27 -7.50 4.64
CA ILE A 202 -7.11 -8.06 5.98
C ILE A 202 -8.48 -8.27 6.64
N ASN A 203 -9.38 -7.29 6.56
CA ASN A 203 -10.71 -7.39 7.15
C ASN A 203 -11.52 -8.55 6.54
N VAL A 204 -11.54 -8.70 5.22
CA VAL A 204 -12.27 -9.80 4.57
C VAL A 204 -11.68 -11.16 4.94
N LEU A 205 -10.35 -11.26 5.06
CA LEU A 205 -9.68 -12.48 5.51
C LEU A 205 -10.01 -12.82 6.98
N ALA A 206 -10.12 -11.81 7.84
CA ALA A 206 -10.48 -11.94 9.26
C ALA A 206 -11.87 -12.56 9.47
N LYS A 207 -12.75 -12.54 8.45
CA LYS A 207 -14.06 -13.17 8.49
C LYS A 207 -14.02 -14.70 8.65
N GLY A 208 -12.90 -15.34 8.30
CA GLY A 208 -12.66 -16.77 8.57
C GLY A 208 -13.25 -17.75 7.54
N TYR A 209 -13.51 -17.32 6.30
CA TYR A 209 -14.00 -18.20 5.23
C TYR A 209 -12.98 -18.46 4.10
N SER A 210 -11.84 -17.77 4.16
CA SER A 210 -10.80 -17.84 3.12
C SER A 210 -9.80 -18.96 3.36
N GLY A 211 -9.62 -19.38 4.62
CA GLY A 211 -8.65 -20.39 5.04
C GLY A 211 -7.19 -19.99 4.80
N ILE A 212 -6.92 -18.69 4.90
CA ILE A 212 -5.58 -18.18 5.09
C ILE A 212 -5.08 -18.59 6.48
N SER A 213 -3.78 -18.80 6.63
CA SER A 213 -3.18 -19.06 7.93
C SER A 213 -3.06 -17.77 8.76
N LEU A 214 -3.18 -17.92 10.07
CA LEU A 214 -3.02 -16.79 11.00
C LEU A 214 -1.65 -16.13 10.87
N GLU A 215 -0.60 -16.93 10.62
CA GLU A 215 0.76 -16.45 10.35
C GLU A 215 0.81 -15.47 9.18
N THR A 216 0.27 -15.85 8.02
CA THR A 216 0.23 -14.99 6.83
C THR A 216 -0.60 -13.74 7.09
N LEU A 217 -1.76 -13.86 7.75
CA LEU A 217 -2.61 -12.71 8.08
C LEU A 217 -1.94 -11.75 9.07
N GLN A 218 -1.21 -12.26 10.06
CA GLN A 218 -0.44 -11.44 11.00
C GLN A 218 0.73 -10.73 10.30
N ALA A 219 1.42 -11.39 9.36
CA ALA A 219 2.45 -10.74 8.56
C ALA A 219 1.89 -9.57 7.72
N MET A 220 0.69 -9.72 7.16
CA MET A 220 -0.01 -8.62 6.47
C MET A 220 -0.32 -7.45 7.41
N ILE A 221 -0.77 -7.74 8.65
CA ILE A 221 -1.04 -6.73 9.67
C ILE A 221 0.23 -6.00 10.10
N GLN A 222 1.34 -6.73 10.26
CA GLN A 222 2.63 -6.15 10.58
C GLN A 222 3.12 -5.22 9.46
N ALA A 223 3.02 -5.64 8.20
CA ALA A 223 3.34 -4.81 7.04
C ALA A 223 2.46 -3.55 6.98
N PHE A 224 1.14 -3.69 7.20
CA PHE A 224 0.23 -2.55 7.28
C PHE A 224 0.62 -1.57 8.40
N ASN A 225 0.88 -2.09 9.60
CA ASN A 225 1.22 -1.28 10.78
C ASN A 225 2.58 -0.58 10.63
N ALA A 226 3.49 -1.14 9.85
CA ALA A 226 4.78 -0.55 9.48
C ALA A 226 4.69 0.37 8.25
N SER A 227 3.51 0.51 7.62
CA SER A 227 3.32 1.20 6.34
C SER A 227 4.25 0.69 5.24
N CYS A 228 4.50 -0.62 5.21
CA CYS A 228 5.15 -1.30 4.10
C CYS A 228 4.07 -1.67 3.08
N LEU A 229 4.03 -0.97 1.95
CA LEU A 229 2.91 -0.99 1.01
C LEU A 229 3.36 -1.46 -0.38
N SER A 230 2.77 -2.53 -0.89
CA SER A 230 3.09 -3.05 -2.23
C SER A 230 2.83 -2.02 -3.34
N PHE A 231 3.63 -2.10 -4.40
CA PHE A 231 3.38 -1.39 -5.64
C PHE A 231 2.15 -1.99 -6.30
N VAL A 232 1.03 -1.26 -6.27
CA VAL A 232 -0.24 -1.69 -6.89
C VAL A 232 -0.58 -0.74 -8.03
N PRO A 233 -0.51 -1.17 -9.30
CA PRO A 233 -0.88 -0.32 -10.43
C PRO A 233 -2.36 0.07 -10.42
N GLU A 234 -2.66 1.28 -10.88
CA GLU A 234 -4.03 1.81 -10.92
C GLU A 234 -4.94 1.13 -11.97
N LYS A 235 -4.37 0.45 -12.98
CA LYS A 235 -5.12 -0.24 -14.06
C LYS A 235 -4.90 -1.74 -14.01
N GLY A 236 -5.94 -2.51 -14.33
CA GLY A 236 -5.87 -3.97 -14.48
C GLY A 236 -7.03 -4.73 -13.85
N THR A 237 -7.86 -4.10 -13.02
CA THR A 237 -9.13 -4.69 -12.59
C THR A 237 -10.18 -4.61 -13.70
N VAL A 238 -11.05 -5.63 -13.76
CA VAL A 238 -12.27 -5.66 -14.58
C VAL A 238 -13.55 -5.48 -13.75
N GLY A 239 -13.43 -5.26 -12.44
CA GLY A 239 -14.53 -4.89 -11.55
C GLY A 239 -15.66 -5.91 -11.38
N ALA A 240 -15.49 -7.14 -11.86
CA ALA A 240 -16.55 -8.17 -11.83
C ALA A 240 -16.54 -9.00 -10.53
N SER A 241 -15.67 -10.01 -10.45
CA SER A 241 -15.62 -10.97 -9.32
C SER A 241 -14.26 -11.07 -8.64
N GLY A 242 -13.25 -10.35 -9.15
CA GLY A 242 -11.93 -10.28 -8.56
C GLY A 242 -11.11 -9.14 -9.14
N ASP A 243 -10.65 -8.25 -8.28
CA ASP A 243 -9.57 -7.30 -8.53
C ASP A 243 -8.24 -8.05 -8.60
N LEU A 244 -8.17 -9.07 -9.47
CA LEU A 244 -7.11 -10.07 -9.51
C LEU A 244 -5.76 -9.39 -9.71
N ALA A 245 -5.61 -8.54 -10.74
CA ALA A 245 -4.32 -7.93 -11.01
C ALA A 245 -3.84 -6.97 -9.90
N PRO A 246 -4.69 -6.05 -9.38
CA PRO A 246 -4.31 -5.21 -8.24
C PRO A 246 -3.99 -6.00 -6.96
N LEU A 247 -4.80 -7.00 -6.61
CA LEU A 247 -4.56 -7.80 -5.41
C LEU A 247 -3.39 -8.78 -5.58
N SER A 248 -3.09 -9.21 -6.80
CA SER A 248 -1.87 -9.96 -7.12
C SER A 248 -0.64 -9.10 -6.89
N HIS A 249 -0.64 -7.84 -7.37
CA HIS A 249 0.43 -6.89 -7.08
C HIS A 249 0.55 -6.60 -5.58
N LEU A 250 -0.58 -6.51 -4.86
CA LEU A 250 -0.57 -6.40 -3.40
C LEU A 250 0.13 -7.60 -2.74
N ALA A 251 -0.23 -8.82 -3.14
CA ALA A 251 0.36 -10.05 -2.61
C ALA A 251 1.84 -10.21 -3.01
N LEU A 252 2.21 -9.79 -4.23
CA LEU A 252 3.58 -9.88 -4.75
C LEU A 252 4.57 -9.12 -3.87
N GLY A 253 4.24 -7.87 -3.50
CA GLY A 253 5.05 -7.10 -2.56
C GLY A 253 5.19 -7.77 -1.19
N LEU A 254 4.11 -8.34 -0.65
CA LEU A 254 4.15 -9.07 0.62
C LEU A 254 5.00 -10.35 0.54
N MET A 255 5.10 -10.97 -0.64
CA MET A 255 6.01 -12.09 -0.93
C MET A 255 7.47 -11.63 -1.09
N GLY A 256 7.76 -10.34 -0.91
CA GLY A 256 9.10 -9.76 -1.08
C GLY A 256 9.53 -9.61 -2.54
N GLU A 257 8.58 -9.73 -3.48
CA GLU A 257 8.81 -9.59 -4.92
C GLU A 257 8.26 -8.25 -5.43
N GLY A 258 8.86 -7.71 -6.50
CA GLY A 258 8.47 -6.40 -7.03
C GLY A 258 8.89 -5.25 -6.12
N LYS A 259 8.09 -4.19 -6.09
CA LYS A 259 8.39 -2.96 -5.34
C LYS A 259 7.42 -2.76 -4.18
N MET A 260 7.90 -2.10 -3.13
CA MET A 260 7.09 -1.59 -2.03
C MET A 260 7.47 -0.15 -1.70
N TRP A 261 6.53 0.58 -1.14
CA TRP A 261 6.74 1.88 -0.53
C TRP A 261 6.83 1.74 0.99
N SER A 262 7.67 2.55 1.62
CA SER A 262 7.58 2.81 3.06
C SER A 262 8.02 4.24 3.41
N PRO A 263 7.65 4.76 4.59
CA PRO A 263 8.10 6.07 5.04
C PRO A 263 9.63 6.19 5.16
N LYS A 264 10.33 5.06 5.36
CA LYS A 264 11.79 5.04 5.54
C LYS A 264 12.59 4.99 4.24
N SER A 265 12.01 4.47 3.16
CA SER A 265 12.76 4.17 1.92
C SER A 265 12.12 4.72 0.65
N GLY A 266 10.92 5.30 0.73
CA GLY A 266 10.15 5.58 -0.47
C GLY A 266 9.88 4.28 -1.24
N TRP A 267 9.87 4.34 -2.57
CA TRP A 267 9.70 3.17 -3.43
C TRP A 267 11.02 2.40 -3.61
N ALA A 268 11.11 1.18 -3.10
CA ALA A 268 12.27 0.30 -3.25
C ALA A 268 11.83 -1.16 -3.49
N ASP A 269 12.77 -2.07 -3.71
CA ASP A 269 12.43 -3.49 -3.86
C ASP A 269 11.81 -4.04 -2.57
N ALA A 270 10.73 -4.79 -2.74
CA ALA A 270 9.88 -5.26 -1.66
C ALA A 270 10.64 -6.00 -0.55
N LYS A 271 11.59 -6.86 -0.95
CA LYS A 271 12.47 -7.59 -0.04
C LYS A 271 13.20 -6.67 0.94
N TYR A 272 13.82 -5.59 0.44
CA TYR A 272 14.59 -4.67 1.28
C TYR A 272 13.70 -3.79 2.15
N VAL A 273 12.53 -3.40 1.63
CA VAL A 273 11.54 -2.64 2.42
C VAL A 273 11.09 -3.45 3.64
N LEU A 274 10.77 -4.73 3.44
CA LEU A 274 10.39 -5.63 4.53
C LEU A 274 11.55 -5.83 5.53
N GLU A 275 12.75 -6.10 5.04
CA GLU A 275 13.95 -6.30 5.87
C GLU A 275 14.28 -5.07 6.73
N ALA A 276 14.20 -3.87 6.15
CA ALA A 276 14.44 -2.60 6.87
C ALA A 276 13.42 -2.30 7.99
N HIS A 277 12.30 -3.03 8.02
CA HIS A 277 11.28 -2.96 9.06
C HIS A 277 11.29 -4.20 9.98
N GLY A 278 12.28 -5.08 9.85
CA GLY A 278 12.36 -6.33 10.61
C GLY A 278 11.27 -7.34 10.24
N LEU A 279 10.66 -7.18 9.06
CA LEU A 279 9.60 -8.03 8.55
C LEU A 279 10.17 -9.08 7.60
N LYS A 280 9.49 -10.22 7.50
CA LYS A 280 9.85 -11.30 6.58
C LYS A 280 8.83 -11.41 5.46
N PRO A 281 9.26 -11.72 4.22
CA PRO A 281 8.35 -12.08 3.15
C PRO A 281 7.42 -13.24 3.52
N ILE A 282 6.16 -13.18 3.11
CA ILE A 282 5.21 -14.27 3.33
C ILE A 282 5.54 -15.47 2.43
N SER A 283 5.38 -16.68 2.96
CA SER A 283 5.49 -17.93 2.20
C SER A 283 4.12 -18.57 2.10
N LEU A 284 3.58 -18.63 0.89
CA LEU A 284 2.21 -19.10 0.66
C LEU A 284 2.05 -20.61 0.92
N LYS A 285 1.01 -20.95 1.69
CA LYS A 285 0.50 -22.32 1.90
C LYS A 285 -0.59 -22.64 0.87
N PRO A 286 -1.03 -23.90 0.72
CA PRO A 286 -2.12 -24.25 -0.18
C PRO A 286 -3.35 -23.35 0.03
N LYS A 287 -3.97 -22.91 -1.07
CA LYS A 287 -5.08 -21.95 -1.17
C LYS A 287 -4.76 -20.49 -0.80
N GLU A 288 -3.59 -20.18 -0.24
CA GLU A 288 -3.33 -18.80 0.22
C GLU A 288 -3.17 -17.80 -0.93
N GLY A 289 -2.59 -18.20 -2.07
CA GLY A 289 -2.45 -17.31 -3.22
C GLY A 289 -3.81 -16.83 -3.74
N ILE A 290 -4.74 -17.76 -3.98
CA ILE A 290 -6.11 -17.39 -4.39
C ILE A 290 -6.84 -16.64 -3.27
N ALA A 291 -6.61 -17.01 -2.02
CA ALA A 291 -7.16 -16.32 -0.85
C ALA A 291 -6.55 -14.94 -0.63
N LEU A 292 -5.50 -14.51 -1.33
CA LEU A 292 -5.00 -13.14 -1.30
C LEU A 292 -5.54 -12.31 -2.46
N ILE A 293 -5.73 -12.92 -3.63
CA ILE A 293 -6.01 -12.17 -4.87
C ILE A 293 -7.49 -12.14 -5.27
N ASN A 294 -8.30 -13.06 -4.75
CA ASN A 294 -9.70 -13.19 -5.15
C ASN A 294 -10.62 -12.34 -4.25
N GLY A 295 -11.06 -11.19 -4.74
CA GLY A 295 -12.05 -10.33 -4.09
C GLY A 295 -12.14 -8.95 -4.73
N THR A 296 -13.06 -8.11 -4.26
CA THR A 296 -13.40 -6.81 -4.86
C THR A 296 -12.82 -5.62 -4.08
N GLN A 297 -11.70 -5.80 -3.39
CA GLN A 297 -11.21 -4.79 -2.43
C GLN A 297 -10.67 -3.52 -3.06
N MET A 298 -10.22 -3.50 -4.31
CA MET A 298 -9.81 -2.27 -4.98
C MET A 298 -11.02 -1.42 -5.33
N ILE A 299 -12.03 -1.99 -5.98
CA ILE A 299 -13.24 -1.22 -6.30
C ILE A 299 -13.98 -0.79 -5.02
N THR A 300 -14.00 -1.64 -3.99
CA THR A 300 -14.66 -1.31 -2.72
C THR A 300 -13.86 -0.25 -1.93
N SER A 301 -12.53 -0.27 -1.93
CA SER A 301 -11.74 0.75 -1.22
C SER A 301 -11.90 2.13 -1.87
N LEU A 302 -11.82 2.20 -3.20
CA LEU A 302 -12.03 3.44 -3.95
C LEU A 302 -13.49 3.92 -3.85
N GLY A 303 -14.45 2.99 -3.87
CA GLY A 303 -15.87 3.29 -3.65
C GLY A 303 -16.13 3.87 -2.26
N ALA A 304 -15.49 3.34 -1.21
CA ALA A 304 -15.60 3.88 0.14
C ALA A 304 -15.03 5.30 0.23
N GLU A 305 -13.87 5.57 -0.38
CA GLU A 305 -13.33 6.93 -0.49
C GLU A 305 -14.31 7.87 -1.20
N ALA A 306 -14.89 7.42 -2.32
CA ALA A 306 -15.84 8.20 -3.10
C ALA A 306 -17.11 8.54 -2.31
N VAL A 307 -17.66 7.59 -1.55
CA VAL A 307 -18.83 7.81 -0.69
C VAL A 307 -18.55 8.83 0.41
N GLU A 308 -17.40 8.74 1.09
CA GLU A 308 -17.03 9.73 2.12
C GLU A 308 -16.86 11.13 1.54
N ARG A 309 -16.24 11.23 0.36
CA ARG A 309 -16.09 12.50 -0.35
C ARG A 309 -17.43 13.06 -0.83
N ALA A 310 -18.31 12.21 -1.37
CA ALA A 310 -19.64 12.62 -1.80
C ALA A 310 -20.47 13.15 -0.63
N ARG A 311 -20.41 12.49 0.54
CA ARG A 311 -21.07 12.96 1.77
C ARG A 311 -20.58 14.34 2.20
N ALA A 312 -19.27 14.57 2.18
CA ALA A 312 -18.69 15.87 2.51
C ALA A 312 -19.13 16.96 1.52
N ILE A 313 -19.14 16.65 0.21
CA ILE A 313 -19.57 17.59 -0.83
C ILE A 313 -21.06 17.92 -0.70
N ALA A 314 -21.91 16.93 -0.43
CA ALA A 314 -23.34 17.15 -0.22
C ALA A 314 -23.60 18.12 0.95
N GLN A 315 -22.93 17.91 2.09
CA GLN A 315 -23.03 18.81 3.24
C GLN A 315 -22.58 20.24 2.92
N GLN A 316 -21.48 20.39 2.16
CA GLN A 316 -21.01 21.70 1.73
C GLN A 316 -21.99 22.36 0.75
N ALA A 317 -22.59 21.59 -0.16
CA ALA A 317 -23.58 22.08 -1.09
C ALA A 317 -24.83 22.60 -0.34
N ASP A 318 -25.29 21.90 0.69
CA ASP A 318 -26.41 22.36 1.53
C ASP A 318 -26.11 23.70 2.21
N ILE A 319 -24.90 23.87 2.77
CA ILE A 319 -24.46 25.12 3.39
C ILE A 319 -24.42 26.27 2.37
N VAL A 320 -23.84 26.03 1.20
CA VAL A 320 -23.75 27.04 0.13
C VAL A 320 -25.13 27.40 -0.41
N ALA A 321 -26.02 26.41 -0.56
CA ALA A 321 -27.39 26.62 -0.99
C ALA A 321 -28.17 27.44 0.04
N ALA A 322 -28.03 27.17 1.33
CA ALA A 322 -28.66 27.94 2.40
C ALA A 322 -28.20 29.42 2.39
N LEU A 323 -26.89 29.67 2.28
CA LEU A 323 -26.35 31.03 2.16
C LEU A 323 -26.87 31.75 0.91
N THR A 324 -26.94 31.04 -0.21
CA THR A 324 -27.46 31.59 -1.47
C THR A 324 -28.95 31.96 -1.35
N LEU A 325 -29.74 31.09 -0.71
CA LEU A 325 -31.16 31.32 -0.46
C LEU A 325 -31.36 32.57 0.41
N GLU A 326 -30.57 32.76 1.46
CA GLU A 326 -30.61 33.94 2.32
C GLU A 326 -30.31 35.23 1.54
N VAL A 327 -29.23 35.25 0.76
CA VAL A 327 -28.83 36.43 -0.04
C VAL A 327 -29.90 36.79 -1.09
N LEU A 328 -30.52 35.78 -1.70
CA LEU A 328 -31.60 35.97 -2.67
C LEU A 328 -32.96 36.25 -2.03
N LYS A 329 -33.06 36.24 -0.69
CA LYS A 329 -34.32 36.35 0.07
C LYS A 329 -35.36 35.31 -0.38
N GLY A 330 -34.90 34.09 -0.65
CA GLY A 330 -35.74 32.99 -1.08
C GLY A 330 -36.71 32.50 0.02
N THR A 331 -37.77 31.81 -0.40
CA THR A 331 -38.76 31.26 0.54
C THR A 331 -38.23 30.02 1.24
N THR A 332 -38.42 29.93 2.55
CA THR A 332 -38.04 28.76 3.36
C THR A 332 -39.12 27.68 3.43
N LYS A 333 -40.34 27.96 2.92
CA LYS A 333 -41.48 27.03 3.01
C LYS A 333 -41.20 25.66 2.40
N ALA A 334 -40.49 25.62 1.26
CA ALA A 334 -40.13 24.38 0.57
C ALA A 334 -39.20 23.45 1.38
N PHE A 335 -38.64 23.94 2.49
CA PHE A 335 -37.78 23.17 3.40
C PHE A 335 -38.49 22.84 4.71
N ASP A 336 -39.79 23.11 4.82
CA ASP A 336 -40.58 22.75 5.99
C ASP A 336 -40.78 21.22 6.04
N SER A 337 -40.44 20.64 7.19
CA SER A 337 -40.55 19.21 7.47
C SER A 337 -41.95 18.62 7.23
N GLY A 338 -43.00 19.44 7.35
CA GLY A 338 -44.39 19.01 7.12
C GLY A 338 -44.73 18.77 5.65
N GLU A 339 -44.16 19.55 4.73
CA GLU A 339 -44.41 19.41 3.28
C GLU A 339 -43.58 18.26 2.68
N GLN A 340 -42.34 18.05 3.14
CA GLN A 340 -41.47 16.97 2.65
C GLN A 340 -42.02 15.56 2.92
N GLN A 341 -42.65 15.34 4.08
CA GLN A 341 -43.26 14.04 4.40
C GLN A 341 -44.54 13.74 3.61
N GLN A 342 -45.15 14.75 2.99
CA GLN A 342 -46.38 14.62 2.22
C GLN A 342 -46.10 14.20 0.77
N GLU A 343 -44.98 14.64 0.19
CA GLU A 343 -44.52 14.20 -1.14
C GLU A 343 -43.96 12.77 -1.12
N GLU A 344 -43.31 12.32 -0.05
CA GLU A 344 -42.82 10.92 0.07
C GLU A 344 -43.95 9.88 0.22
N ARG A 345 -45.19 10.31 0.46
CA ARG A 345 -46.37 9.45 0.65
C ARG A 345 -47.28 9.35 -0.59
N MET A 346 -46.94 10.01 -1.70
CA MET A 346 -47.62 9.91 -3.00
C MET A 346 -46.86 8.99 -3.96
#